data_AF-A0A699HFD3-F1
#
_entry.id   AF-A0A699HFD3-F1
#
_cell.length_a   1.000
_cell.length_b   1.000
_cell.length_c   1.000
_cell.angle_alpha   90.00
_cell.angle_beta   90.00
_cell.angle_gamma   90.00
#
_symmetry.space_group_name_H-M   'P 1'
#
loop_
_entity.id
_entity.type
_entity.pdbx_description
1 polymer ?
#
loop_
_entity_poly.entity_id
_entity_poly.type
_entity_poly.pdbx_seq_one_letter_code
_entity_poly.pdbx_strand_id
1 'polypeptide(L)'
;MQIHPHHFGRELREKLLSNLMKDMEGTCNGRDGFVVTITGIEDIGKGSNRDGTVFVTFLVKYSCVVFLLFKGEILEATVTIVNKMGFFADPTM
;
A
#
# COMPACT_ATOMS: atom_id res chain seq x y z
N MET A 1 5.50 8.76 6.82
CA MET A 1 6.05 9.04 5.48
C MET A 1 6.95 10.27 5.51
N GLN A 2 8.10 10.25 4.83
CA GLN A 2 9.09 11.33 4.89
C GLN A 2 9.02 12.23 3.64
N ILE A 3 9.06 13.55 3.84
CA ILE A 3 9.01 14.54 2.76
C ILE A 3 10.08 15.62 3.00
N HIS A 4 10.73 16.06 1.92
CA HIS A 4 11.68 17.16 1.97
C HIS A 4 10.92 18.51 2.13
N PRO A 5 11.36 19.43 3.02
CA PRO A 5 10.68 20.69 3.29
C PRO A 5 10.39 21.57 2.06
N HIS A 6 11.17 21.44 0.99
CA HIS A 6 10.91 22.14 -0.28
C HIS A 6 9.50 21.85 -0.83
N HIS A 7 8.95 20.65 -0.63
CA HIS A 7 7.63 20.28 -1.14
C HIS A 7 6.47 20.73 -0.24
N PHE A 8 6.73 21.58 0.76
CA PHE A 8 5.68 22.08 1.63
C PHE A 8 4.83 23.13 0.95
N GLY A 9 3.58 23.25 1.40
CA GLY A 9 2.58 24.13 0.80
C GLY A 9 1.59 23.35 -0.05
N ARG A 10 1.27 23.85 -1.24
CA ARG A 10 0.17 23.35 -2.07
C ARG A 10 0.39 21.91 -2.56
N GLU A 11 1.64 21.55 -2.82
CA GLU A 11 2.01 20.23 -3.38
C GLU A 11 2.15 19.13 -2.32
N LEU A 12 2.10 19.45 -1.02
CA LEU A 12 2.40 18.50 0.04
C LEU A 12 1.49 17.27 -0.03
N ARG A 13 0.18 17.48 -0.21
CA ARG A 13 -0.80 16.40 -0.26
C ARG A 13 -0.59 15.49 -1.46
N GLU A 14 -0.33 16.07 -2.64
CA GLU A 14 -0.11 15.32 -3.87
C GLU A 14 1.20 14.52 -3.79
N LYS A 15 2.26 15.12 -3.24
CA LYS A 15 3.53 14.42 -3.04
C LYS A 15 3.39 13.28 -2.04
N LEU A 16 2.64 13.50 -0.96
CA LEU A 16 2.35 12.45 0.00
C LEU A 16 1.57 11.31 -0.67
N LEU A 17 0.53 11.62 -1.44
CA LEU A 17 -0.26 10.59 -2.15
C LEU A 17 0.61 9.79 -3.12
N SER A 18 1.43 10.48 -3.93
CA SER A 18 2.33 9.84 -4.88
C SER A 18 3.34 8.91 -4.20
N ASN A 19 3.94 9.34 -3.08
CA ASN A 19 4.83 8.49 -2.30
C ASN A 19 4.09 7.30 -1.69
N LEU A 20 2.89 7.51 -1.16
CA LEU A 20 2.07 6.45 -0.56
C LEU A 20 1.71 5.38 -1.59
N MET A 21 1.27 5.78 -2.79
CA MET A 21 0.97 4.85 -3.89
C MET A 21 2.20 4.02 -4.24
N LYS A 22 3.35 4.69 -4.41
CA LYS A 22 4.61 4.02 -4.76
C LYS A 22 5.07 3.03 -3.69
N ASP A 23 4.91 3.38 -2.42
CA ASP A 23 5.45 2.58 -1.32
C ASP A 23 4.51 1.43 -0.91
N MET A 24 3.20 1.58 -1.14
CA MET A 24 2.19 0.64 -0.61
C MET A 24 1.50 -0.20 -1.69
N GLU A 25 1.27 0.29 -2.90
CA GLU A 25 0.60 -0.52 -3.94
C GLU A 25 1.50 -1.70 -4.35
N GLY A 26 0.90 -2.89 -4.43
CA GLY A 26 1.61 -4.14 -4.70
C GLY A 26 2.31 -4.75 -3.48
N THR A 27 2.27 -4.11 -2.32
CA THR A 27 2.78 -4.73 -1.08
C THR A 27 1.80 -5.77 -0.55
N CYS A 28 2.35 -6.82 0.06
CA CYS A 28 1.57 -7.88 0.71
C CYS A 28 2.10 -8.09 2.12
N ASN A 29 1.19 -8.17 3.08
CA ASN A 29 1.54 -8.70 4.40
C ASN A 29 0.47 -9.72 4.84
N GLY A 30 0.87 -10.70 5.65
CA GLY A 30 -0.01 -11.82 6.01
C GLY A 30 -1.23 -11.45 6.86
N ARG A 31 -1.27 -10.23 7.43
CA ARG A 31 -2.37 -9.76 8.29
C ARG A 31 -3.40 -8.93 7.51
N ASP A 32 -2.91 -8.07 6.62
CA ASP A 32 -3.69 -7.02 5.96
C ASP A 32 -3.94 -7.32 4.47
N GLY A 33 -3.34 -8.38 3.93
CA GLY A 33 -3.52 -8.83 2.56
C GLY A 33 -2.60 -8.14 1.56
N PHE A 34 -2.97 -8.23 0.28
CA PHE A 34 -2.27 -7.59 -0.84
C PHE A 34 -2.93 -6.24 -1.18
N VAL A 35 -2.17 -5.16 -1.12
CA VAL A 35 -2.68 -3.81 -1.45
C VAL A 35 -2.78 -3.65 -2.95
N VAL A 36 -4.00 -3.56 -3.47
CA VAL A 36 -4.28 -3.43 -4.92
C VAL A 36 -4.13 -1.97 -5.35
N THR A 37 -4.81 -1.05 -4.65
CA THR A 37 -4.72 0.38 -4.97
C THR A 37 -5.07 1.26 -3.78
N ILE A 38 -4.44 2.44 -3.71
CA ILE A 38 -4.76 3.49 -2.74
C ILE A 38 -5.96 4.29 -3.25
N THR A 39 -7.02 4.38 -2.44
CA THR A 39 -8.23 5.14 -2.82
C THR A 39 -8.16 6.60 -2.39
N GLY A 40 -7.36 6.91 -1.37
CA GLY A 40 -7.13 8.30 -0.95
C GLY A 40 -6.52 8.46 0.43
N ILE A 41 -6.19 9.71 0.76
CA ILE A 41 -5.71 10.12 2.10
C ILE A 41 -6.89 10.69 2.90
N GLU A 42 -7.17 10.09 4.04
CA GLU A 42 -8.20 10.54 4.98
C GLU A 42 -7.69 11.70 5.84
N ASP A 43 -6.48 11.57 6.40
CA ASP A 43 -5.92 12.57 7.32
C ASP A 43 -4.39 12.64 7.21
N ILE A 44 -3.84 13.82 7.47
CA ILE A 44 -2.40 14.08 7.51
C ILE A 44 -2.09 14.73 8.87
N GLY A 45 -1.48 13.95 9.75
CA GLY A 45 -1.04 14.41 11.05
C GLY A 45 0.07 15.45 10.98
N LYS A 46 0.35 16.10 12.12
CA LYS A 46 1.43 17.10 12.21
C LYS A 46 2.77 16.48 11.84
N GLY A 47 3.51 17.15 10.97
CA GLY A 47 4.86 16.77 10.62
C GLY A 47 5.81 16.93 11.80
N SER A 48 6.60 15.90 12.11
CA SER A 48 7.66 15.95 13.11
C SER A 48 9.02 15.74 12.44
N ASN A 49 10.01 16.56 12.82
CA ASN A 49 11.39 16.33 12.40
C ASN A 49 12.03 15.26 13.29
N ARG A 50 12.85 14.40 12.68
CA ARG A 50 13.70 13.46 13.41
C ARG A 50 15.12 14.04 13.43
N ASP A 51 15.72 14.10 14.62
CA ASP A 51 17.03 14.70 14.81
C ASP A 51 18.06 14.14 13.82
N GLY A 52 18.82 15.05 13.18
CA GLY A 52 19.85 14.70 12.21
C GLY A 52 19.37 14.44 10.77
N THR A 53 18.07 14.63 10.48
CA THR A 53 17.56 14.51 9.11
C THR A 53 17.03 15.84 8.57
N VAL A 54 17.14 16.04 7.25
CA VAL A 54 16.58 17.20 6.53
C VAL A 54 15.11 16.94 6.14
N PHE A 55 14.56 15.78 6.52
CA PHE A 55 13.21 15.35 6.14
C PHE A 55 12.24 15.47 7.31
N VAL A 56 10.98 15.76 7.00
CA VAL A 56 9.90 15.76 8.00
C VAL A 56 9.04 14.53 7.82
N THR A 57 8.70 13.89 8.93
CA THR A 57 7.85 12.70 8.96
C THR A 57 6.41 13.08 9.24
N PHE A 58 5.51 12.68 8.36
CA PHE A 58 4.06 12.82 8.50
C PHE A 58 3.43 11.47 8.80
N LEU A 59 2.55 11.44 9.81
CA LEU A 59 1.61 10.35 10.01
C LEU A 59 0.47 10.52 9.01
N VAL A 60 0.24 9.53 8.15
CA VAL A 60 -0.78 9.62 7.10
C VAL A 60 -1.79 8.51 7.33
N LYS A 61 -3.06 8.89 7.50
CA LYS A 61 -4.18 7.96 7.51
C LYS A 61 -4.74 7.88 6.10
N TYR A 62 -4.85 6.68 5.56
CA TYR A 62 -5.26 6.45 4.18
C TYR A 62 -6.19 5.24 4.10
N SER A 63 -6.95 5.18 3.01
CA SER A 63 -7.78 4.03 2.67
C SER A 63 -7.27 3.40 1.38
N CYS A 64 -7.47 2.09 1.24
CA CYS A 64 -7.03 1.32 0.08
C CYS A 64 -7.95 0.12 -0.15
N VAL A 65 -7.92 -0.39 -1.38
CA VAL A 65 -8.52 -1.68 -1.71
C VAL A 65 -7.45 -2.76 -1.50
N VAL A 66 -7.81 -3.79 -0.73
CA VAL A 66 -6.95 -4.94 -0.45
C VAL A 66 -7.59 -6.22 -0.95
N PHE A 67 -6.76 -7.12 -1.45
CA PHE A 67 -7.10 -8.51 -1.69
C PHE A 67 -6.65 -9.33 -0.48
N LEU A 68 -7.60 -9.75 0.35
CA LEU A 68 -7.36 -10.51 1.57
C LEU A 68 -8.11 -11.84 1.48
N LEU A 69 -7.37 -12.93 1.52
CA LEU A 69 -7.93 -14.28 1.46
C LEU A 69 -8.36 -14.78 2.84
N PHE A 70 -9.48 -15.50 2.89
CA PHE A 70 -9.97 -16.12 4.12
C PHE A 70 -9.96 -17.64 4.05
N LYS A 71 -9.76 -18.29 5.20
CA LYS A 71 -9.83 -19.74 5.29
C LYS A 71 -11.25 -20.22 4.98
N GLY A 72 -11.38 -21.10 3.99
CA GLY A 72 -12.67 -21.64 3.55
C GLY A 72 -13.39 -20.77 2.51
N GLU A 73 -12.74 -19.71 2.03
CA GLU A 73 -13.22 -18.93 0.90
C GLU A 73 -13.23 -19.78 -0.38
N ILE A 74 -14.21 -19.53 -1.24
CA ILE A 74 -14.33 -20.15 -2.56
C ILE A 74 -13.98 -19.07 -3.58
N LEU A 75 -13.00 -19.37 -4.44
CA LEU A 75 -12.53 -18.46 -5.47
C LEU A 75 -12.52 -19.17 -6.83
N GLU A 76 -12.84 -18.42 -7.88
CA GLU A 76 -12.57 -18.86 -9.25
C GLU A 76 -11.11 -18.58 -9.61
N ALA A 77 -10.44 -19.54 -10.24
CA ALA A 77 -9.03 -19.41 -10.58
C ALA A 77 -8.68 -20.23 -11.83
N THR A 78 -7.72 -19.74 -12.61
CA THR A 78 -7.14 -20.45 -13.75
C THR A 78 -5.85 -21.14 -13.32
N VAL A 79 -5.74 -22.45 -13.59
CA VAL A 79 -4.53 -23.21 -13.30
C VAL A 79 -3.39 -22.77 -14.22
N THR A 80 -2.27 -22.33 -13.64
CA THR A 80 -1.13 -21.79 -14.40
C THR A 80 0.05 -22.76 -14.47
N ILE A 81 0.29 -23.53 -13.41
CA ILE A 81 1.39 -24.49 -13.34
C ILE A 81 0.89 -25.78 -12.71
N VAL A 82 1.22 -26.91 -13.34
CA VAL A 82 0.96 -28.25 -12.79
C VAL A 82 2.29 -28.97 -12.62
N ASN A 83 2.54 -29.51 -11.43
CA ASN A 83 3.73 -30.27 -11.13
C ASN A 83 3.42 -31.47 -10.23
N LYS A 84 4.44 -32.25 -9.87
CA LYS A 84 4.26 -33.46 -9.04
C LYS A 84 3.75 -33.17 -7.62
N MET A 85 3.90 -31.94 -7.13
CA MET A 85 3.49 -31.53 -5.78
C MET A 85 2.07 -30.94 -5.75
N GLY A 86 1.48 -30.61 -6.90
CA GLY A 86 0.16 -29.99 -7.00
C GLY A 86 0.09 -29.01 -8.16
N PHE A 87 -0.71 -27.97 -7.99
CA PHE A 87 -0.88 -26.93 -8.99
C PHE A 87 -0.88 -25.53 -8.36
N PHE A 88 -0.43 -24.55 -9.15
CA PHE A 88 -0.61 -23.15 -8.87
C PHE A 88 -1.76 -22.64 -9.74
N ALA A 89 -2.57 -21.75 -9.19
CA ALA A 89 -3.68 -21.14 -9.90
C ALA A 89 -3.72 -19.65 -9.60
N ASP A 90 -3.97 -18.87 -10.64
CA ASP A 90 -4.12 -17.43 -10.55
C ASP A 90 -5.62 -17.10 -10.46
N PRO A 91 -6.05 -16.27 -9.49
CA PRO A 91 -7.44 -15.83 -9.39
C PRO A 91 -7.94 -15.21 -10.69
N THR A 92 -9.11 -15.63 -11.18
CA THR A 92 -9.81 -14.91 -12.23
C THR A 92 -10.60 -13.77 -11.58
N MET A 93 -9.94 -12.62 -11.42
CA MET A 93 -10.60 -11.35 -11.09
C MET A 93 -11.06 -10.63 -12.36
#